data_AF-A0A248T623-F1
#
_entry.id   AF-A0A248T623-F1
#
_cell.length_a   1.000
_cell.length_b   1.000
_cell.length_c   1.000
_cell.angle_alpha   90.00
_cell.angle_beta   90.00
_cell.angle_gamma   90.00
#
_symmetry.space_group_name_H-M   'P 1'
#
loop_
_entity.id
_entity.type
_entity.pdbx_description
1 polymer ?
#
loop_
_entity_poly.entity_id
_entity_poly.type
_entity_poly.pdbx_seq_one_letter_code
_entity_poly.pdbx_strand_id
1 'polypeptide(L)' 'FDPRIRNLLDFSIYLDISKEVKFAWKIQRDMAERGESLESVKASIEARKSDFNAYVDPQRRYADVIIEVLPTQLIP' A
#
# COMPACT_ATOMS: atom_id res chain seq x y z
N PHE A 1 -8.42 -11.28 -8.23
CA PHE A 1 -7.89 -11.36 -9.61
C PHE A 1 -8.96 -11.88 -10.54
N ASP A 2 -9.56 -11.03 -11.37
CA ASP A 2 -10.55 -11.49 -12.35
C ASP A 2 -10.18 -11.01 -13.75
N PRO A 3 -9.70 -11.89 -14.65
CA PRO A 3 -9.43 -11.55 -16.03
C PRO A 3 -10.64 -10.96 -16.77
N ARG A 4 -11.87 -11.34 -16.38
CA ARG A 4 -13.10 -10.83 -16.98
C ARG A 4 -13.26 -9.33 -16.75
N ILE A 5 -12.92 -8.85 -15.55
CA ILE A 5 -12.96 -7.42 -15.23
C ILE A 5 -11.81 -6.68 -15.89
N ARG A 6 -10.61 -7.27 -15.88
CA ARG A 6 -9.42 -6.65 -16.47
C ARG A 6 -9.61 -6.36 -17.96
N ASN A 7 -10.23 -7.27 -18.70
CA ASN A 7 -10.48 -7.13 -20.13
C ASN A 7 -11.52 -6.04 -20.47
N LEU A 8 -12.20 -5.47 -19.47
CA LEU A 8 -13.14 -4.36 -19.62
C LEU A 8 -12.50 -3.00 -19.30
N LEU A 9 -11.25 -2.98 -18.81
CA LEU A 9 -10.55 -1.74 -18.50
C LEU A 9 -9.83 -1.25 -19.74
N ASP A 10 -10.14 -0.02 -20.17
CA ASP A 10 -9.40 0.65 -21.26
C ASP A 10 -8.02 1.13 -20.80
N PHE A 11 -7.87 1.36 -19.50
CA PHE A 11 -6.64 1.82 -18.86
C PHE A 11 -6.64 1.47 -17.36
N SER A 12 -5.47 1.24 -16.78
CA SER A 12 -5.31 0.77 -15.42
C SER A 12 -4.13 1.42 -14.70
N ILE A 13 -4.33 1.73 -13.41
CA ILE A 13 -3.34 2.39 -12.56
C ILE A 13 -3.13 1.56 -11.29
N TYR A 14 -1.86 1.37 -10.91
CA TYR A 14 -1.48 0.79 -9.64
C TYR A 14 -0.68 1.81 -8.81
N LEU A 15 -1.18 2.12 -7.61
CA LEU A 15 -0.49 3.01 -6.67
C LEU A 15 0.35 2.16 -5.71
N ASP A 16 1.66 2.13 -5.94
CA ASP A 16 2.61 1.44 -5.08
C ASP A 16 3.18 2.41 -4.03
N ILE A 17 2.82 2.20 -2.78
CA ILE A 17 3.34 2.99 -1.67
C ILE A 17 4.28 2.10 -0.87
N SER A 18 5.52 2.57 -0.72
CA SER A 18 6.54 1.91 0.08
C SER A 18 6.07 1.65 1.52
N LYS A 19 6.68 0.65 2.16
CA LYS A 19 6.30 0.24 3.52
C LYS A 19 6.55 1.37 4.53
N GLU A 20 7.63 2.10 4.33
CA GLU A 20 8.09 3.21 5.16
C GLU A 20 7.09 4.37 5.10
N VAL A 21 6.64 4.73 3.90
CA VAL A 21 5.62 5.78 3.71
C VAL A 21 4.26 5.33 4.27
N LYS A 22 3.83 4.09 3.97
CA LYS A 22 2.59 3.51 4.54
C LYS A 22 2.62 3.52 6.07
N PHE A 23 3.77 3.18 6.67
CA PHE A 23 3.96 3.17 8.11
C PHE A 23 3.87 4.57 8.70
N ALA A 24 4.61 5.53 8.13
CA ALA A 24 4.60 6.91 8.58
C ALA A 24 3.19 7.52 8.53
N TRP A 25 2.46 7.33 7.42
CA TRP A 25 1.10 7.84 7.27
C TRP A 25 0.12 7.17 8.23
N LYS A 26 0.25 5.86 8.45
CA LYS A 26 -0.63 5.13 9.38
C LYS A 26 -0.39 5.52 10.83
N ILE A 27 0.86 5.76 11.23
CA ILE A 27 1.18 6.33 12.54
C ILE A 27 0.55 7.71 12.68
N GLN A 28 0.82 8.61 11.73
CA GLN A 28 0.31 9.98 11.81
C GLN A 28 -1.21 9.99 11.93
N ARG A 29 -1.92 9.22 11.10
CA ARG A 29 -3.38 9.13 11.13
C ARG A 29 -3.90 8.45 12.39
N ASP A 30 -3.42 7.25 12.74
CA ASP A 30 -4.02 6.45 13.81
C ASP A 30 -3.61 6.96 15.20
N MET A 31 -2.45 7.60 15.37
CA MET A 31 -2.11 8.31 16.62
C MET A 31 -2.86 9.63 16.77
N ALA A 32 -2.99 10.42 15.70
CA ALA A 32 -3.65 11.72 15.77
C ALA A 32 -5.18 11.61 15.87
N GLU A 33 -5.79 10.63 15.21
CA GLU A 33 -7.25 10.52 15.09
C GLU A 33 -7.86 9.42 15.98
N ARG A 34 -7.10 8.38 16.34
CA ARG A 34 -7.66 7.16 16.96
C ARG A 34 -7.04 6.78 18.31
N GLY A 35 -5.97 7.45 18.74
CA GLY A 35 -5.30 7.17 20.01
C GLY A 35 -4.68 5.78 20.11
N GLU A 36 -4.41 5.11 18.98
CA GLU A 36 -3.80 3.79 18.97
C GLU A 36 -2.30 3.84 19.30
N SER A 37 -1.79 2.80 19.97
CA SER A 37 -0.36 2.66 20.23
C SER A 37 0.42 2.28 18.98
N LEU A 38 1.70 2.66 18.94
CA LEU A 38 2.62 2.36 17.83
C LEU A 38 2.74 0.85 17.58
N GLU A 39 2.69 0.06 18.66
CA GLU A 39 2.74 -1.41 18.65
C GLU A 39 1.51 -2.02 17.98
N SER A 40 0.30 -1.50 18.29
CA SER A 40 -0.95 -1.92 17.63
C SER A 40 -0.88 -1.66 16.12
N VAL A 41 -0.40 -0.47 15.74
CA VAL A 41 -0.26 -0.08 14.34
C VAL A 41 0.72 -1.01 13.60
N LYS A 42 1.88 -1.33 14.20
CA LYS A 42 2.86 -2.27 13.64
C LYS A 42 2.26 -3.66 13.45
N ALA A 43 1.59 -4.21 14.46
CA ALA A 43 0.97 -5.53 14.40
C ALA A 43 -0.09 -5.61 13.30
N SER A 44 -0.91 -4.55 13.17
CA SER A 44 -1.97 -4.43 12.17
C SER A 44 -1.44 -4.40 10.73
N ILE A 45 -0.25 -3.84 10.52
CA ILE A 45 0.42 -3.84 9.21
C ILE A 45 0.99 -5.22 8.90
N GLU A 46 1.70 -5.83 9.84
CA GLU A 46 2.35 -7.12 9.60
C GLU A 46 1.31 -8.22 9.35
N ALA A 47 0.18 -8.19 10.07
CA ALA A 47 -0.94 -9.11 9.86
C ALA A 47 -1.52 -9.06 8.43
N ARG A 48 -1.49 -7.90 7.76
CA ARG A 48 -2.04 -7.72 6.40
C ARG A 48 -1.03 -7.98 5.28
N LYS A 49 0.25 -8.12 5.62
CA LYS A 49 1.33 -8.23 4.64
C LYS A 49 1.26 -9.50 3.80
N SER A 50 0.90 -10.62 4.42
CA SER A 50 0.73 -11.91 3.71
C SER A 50 -0.38 -11.78 2.65
N ASP A 51 -1.54 -11.27 3.03
CA ASP A 51 -2.66 -11.09 2.11
C ASP A 51 -2.37 -10.05 1.04
N PHE A 52 -1.67 -8.96 1.40
CA PHE A 52 -1.23 -7.97 0.42
C PHE A 52 -0.34 -8.61 -0.65
N ASN A 53 0.67 -9.38 -0.24
CA ASN A 53 1.59 -10.04 -1.17
C ASN A 53 0.89 -11.13 -2.01
N ALA A 54 -0.10 -11.82 -1.44
CA ALA A 54 -0.84 -12.87 -2.15
C ALA A 54 -1.88 -12.31 -3.13
N TYR A 55 -2.54 -11.19 -2.79
CA TYR A 55 -3.76 -10.76 -3.47
C TYR A 55 -3.71 -9.37 -4.07
N VAL A 56 -2.88 -8.46 -3.55
CA VAL A 56 -2.83 -7.06 -3.99
C VAL A 56 -1.61 -6.81 -4.87
N ASP A 57 -0.41 -7.10 -4.35
CA ASP A 57 0.86 -6.87 -5.05
C ASP A 57 0.93 -7.53 -6.44
N PRO A 58 0.45 -8.77 -6.65
CA PRO A 58 0.55 -9.38 -7.96
C PRO A 58 -0.31 -8.70 -9.03
N GLN A 59 -1.20 -7.76 -8.67
CA GLN A 59 -1.98 -6.94 -9.61
C GLN A 59 -1.13 -5.88 -10.31
N ARG A 60 0.00 -5.46 -9.70
CA ARG A 60 0.96 -4.50 -10.27
C ARG A 60 1.36 -4.85 -11.70
N ARG A 61 1.51 -6.15 -12.00
CA ARG A 61 1.93 -6.65 -13.33
C ARG A 61 0.96 -6.34 -14.47
N TYR A 62 -0.30 -6.00 -14.15
CA TYR A 62 -1.35 -5.76 -15.13
C TYR A 62 -1.66 -4.27 -15.32
N ALA A 63 -0.96 -3.38 -14.60
CA ALA A 63 -1.22 -1.96 -14.65
C ALA A 63 -0.49 -1.30 -15.82
N ASP A 64 -1.17 -0.39 -16.52
CA ASP A 64 -0.56 0.43 -17.58
C ASP A 64 0.37 1.49 -16.98
N VAL A 65 -0.02 2.04 -15.83
CA VAL A 65 0.79 3.00 -15.08
C VAL A 65 0.94 2.56 -13.63
N ILE A 66 2.18 2.65 -13.15
CA ILE A 66 2.51 2.45 -11.74
C ILE A 66 3.03 3.77 -11.18
N ILE A 67 2.39 4.27 -10.13
CA ILE A 67 2.88 5.42 -9.37
C ILE A 67 3.52 4.87 -8.11
N GLU A 68 4.84 5.07 -7.98
CA GLU A 68 5.58 4.60 -6.82
C GLU A 68 5.91 5.76 -5.87
N VAL A 69 5.50 5.63 -4.60
CA VAL A 69 5.73 6.64 -3.56
C VAL A 69 6.79 6.12 -2.59
N LEU A 70 7.97 6.71 -2.70
CA LEU A 70 9.16 6.37 -1.92
C LEU A 70 9.46 7.47 -0.89
N PRO A 71 10.18 7.16 0.19
CA PRO A 71 10.73 8.18 1.08
C PRO A 71 11.63 9.15 0.31
N THR A 72 11.67 10.41 0.74
CA THR A 72 12.59 11.39 0.19
C THR A 72 14.03 10.97 0.46
N GLN A 73 14.91 11.18 -0.52
CA GLN A 73 16.37 11.01 -0.36
C GLN A 73 17.07 12.35 -0.08
N LEU A 74 16.31 13.45 -0.01
CA LEU A 74 16.86 14.79 0.19
C LEU A 74 17.15 15.12 1.65
N ILE A 75 16.55 14.39 2.59
CA ILE A 75 16.70 14.59 4.04
C ILE A 75 17.13 13.25 4.63
N PRO A 76 18.35 13.15 5.20
CA PRO A 76 18.85 11.94 5.87
C PRO A 76 18.05 11.53 7.10
#